data_AF-A0A9X3PW57-F1
#
_entry.id   AF-A0A9X3PW57-F1
#
_cell.length_a   1.000
_cell.length_b   1.000
_cell.length_c   1.000
_cell.angle_alpha   90.00
_cell.angle_beta   90.00
_cell.angle_gamma   90.00
#
_symmetry.space_group_name_H-M   'P 1'
#
loop_
_entity.id
_entity.type
_entity.pdbx_description
1 polymer ?
#
loop_
_entity_poly.entity_id
_entity_poly.type
_entity_poly.pdbx_seq_one_letter_code
_entity_poly.pdbx_strand_id
1 'polypeptide(L)'
;YLALAEGALAFLLEHAYQQGRLTRTVSNGQGRLNGYLDDYAFLAAALLDAFEATSRGVYLDKACELTGVMLEQFWDPQVGGCFFTGKDHETLIHRMKSGMDSAIPSGNAVAVMNYLRLFFFTGEQDYMDHAEQTLGVFRAQMDHNAYGSAAMLCALDFYLAKPKEIVLLGVRTDPAMQ
;
A
#
# COMPACT_ATOMS: atom_id res chain seq x y z
N TYR A 1 -19.28 -1.74 11.80
CA TYR A 1 -17.84 -1.55 11.54
C TYR A 1 -17.58 -0.84 10.22
N LEU A 2 -18.16 -1.27 9.09
CA LEU A 2 -17.93 -0.65 7.77
C LEU A 2 -18.14 0.88 7.73
N ALA A 3 -19.30 1.39 8.19
CA ALA A 3 -19.57 2.83 8.18
C ALA A 3 -18.54 3.66 8.99
N LEU A 4 -17.98 3.10 10.07
CA LEU A 4 -16.92 3.75 10.84
C LEU A 4 -15.59 3.77 10.08
N ALA A 5 -15.26 2.68 9.37
CA ALA A 5 -14.07 2.62 8.53
C ALA A 5 -14.17 3.58 7.34
N GLU A 6 -15.33 3.66 6.68
CA GLU A 6 -15.57 4.64 5.60
C GLU A 6 -15.48 6.08 6.12
N GLY A 7 -15.97 6.36 7.33
CA GLY A 7 -15.82 7.65 7.99
C GLY A 7 -14.36 8.01 8.30
N ALA A 8 -13.56 7.05 8.76
CA ALA A 8 -12.14 7.25 9.01
C ALA A 8 -11.35 7.49 7.72
N LEU A 9 -11.64 6.73 6.66
CA LEU A 9 -11.05 6.96 5.33
C LEU A 9 -11.41 8.32 4.77
N ALA A 10 -12.68 8.74 4.87
CA ALA A 10 -13.11 10.07 4.46
C ALA A 10 -12.34 11.17 5.19
N PHE A 11 -12.20 11.06 6.51
CA PHE A 11 -11.41 12.00 7.31
C PHE A 11 -9.94 12.06 6.87
N LEU A 12 -9.29 10.92 6.64
CA LEU A 12 -7.90 10.88 6.20
C LEU A 12 -7.72 11.47 4.80
N LEU A 13 -8.63 11.15 3.87
CA LEU A 13 -8.58 11.69 2.51
C LEU A 13 -8.87 13.21 2.47
N GLU A 14 -9.70 13.73 3.38
CA GLU A 14 -10.02 15.15 3.45
C GLU A 14 -8.93 15.99 4.14
N HIS A 15 -8.39 15.48 5.25
CA HIS A 15 -7.53 16.27 6.13
C HIS A 15 -6.06 15.87 6.10
N ALA A 16 -5.74 14.60 5.84
CA ALA A 16 -4.36 14.12 5.82
C ALA A 16 -3.77 14.11 4.40
N TYR A 17 -4.58 13.82 3.38
CA TYR A 17 -4.15 13.74 1.99
C TYR A 17 -4.58 14.99 1.21
N GLN A 18 -3.68 15.98 1.11
CA GLN A 18 -3.97 17.26 0.47
C GLN A 18 -2.95 17.56 -0.62
N GLN A 19 -3.42 18.07 -1.77
CA GLN A 19 -2.57 18.47 -2.89
C GLN A 19 -1.59 17.37 -3.35
N GLY A 20 -2.04 16.10 -3.33
CA GLY A 20 -1.23 14.96 -3.72
C GLY A 20 -0.12 14.62 -2.71
N ARG A 21 -0.26 15.00 -1.44
CA ARG A 21 0.68 14.68 -0.36
C ARG A 21 -0.08 14.22 0.87
N LEU A 22 0.38 13.11 1.44
CA LEU A 22 -0.07 12.61 2.73
C LEU A 22 0.79 13.20 3.85
N THR A 23 0.13 13.70 4.88
CA THR A 23 0.77 14.14 6.12
C THR A 23 0.68 13.07 7.20
N ARG A 24 1.69 13.01 8.08
CA ARG A 24 1.75 12.01 9.16
C ARG A 24 0.75 12.27 10.27
N THR A 25 0.41 13.53 10.53
CA THR A 25 -0.46 13.91 11.63
C THR A 25 -1.50 14.90 11.17
N VAL A 26 -2.71 14.79 11.71
CA VAL A 26 -3.76 15.80 11.53
C VAL A 26 -4.07 16.39 12.89
N SER A 27 -4.04 17.71 12.99
CA SER A 27 -4.41 18.43 14.21
C SER A 27 -5.32 19.60 13.84
N ASN A 28 -6.47 19.71 14.52
CA ASN A 28 -7.50 20.72 14.23
C ASN A 28 -7.89 20.77 12.74
N GLY A 29 -8.01 19.59 12.10
CA GLY A 29 -8.36 19.46 10.68
C GLY A 29 -7.24 19.84 9.69
N GLN A 30 -6.03 20.13 10.18
CA GLN A 30 -4.88 20.48 9.35
C GLN A 30 -3.81 19.39 9.40
N GLY A 31 -3.43 18.90 8.22
CA GLY A 31 -2.29 18.01 8.04
C GLY A 31 -0.97 18.69 8.40
N ARG A 32 -0.11 17.97 9.13
CA ARG A 32 1.23 18.42 9.54
C ARG A 32 2.24 17.29 9.39
N LEU A 33 3.45 17.69 9.02
CA LEU A 33 4.62 16.81 8.79
C LEU A 33 4.43 15.89 7.59
N ASN A 34 5.44 15.79 6.74
CA ASN A 34 5.38 14.90 5.58
C ASN A 34 5.26 13.44 6.04
N GLY A 35 4.31 12.71 5.44
CA GLY A 35 4.11 11.28 5.68
C GLY A 35 5.30 10.45 5.20
N TYR A 36 5.54 9.34 5.87
CA TYR A 36 6.58 8.37 5.54
C TYR A 36 5.98 7.25 4.70
N LEU A 37 6.83 6.36 4.17
CA LEU A 37 6.40 5.20 3.38
C LEU A 37 5.23 4.44 4.04
N ASP A 38 5.33 4.18 5.34
CA ASP A 38 4.31 3.46 6.10
C ASP A 38 2.95 4.15 6.00
N ASP A 39 2.91 5.48 6.14
CA ASP A 39 1.66 6.25 6.12
C ASP A 39 0.93 6.05 4.77
N TYR A 40 1.68 6.05 3.66
CA TYR A 40 1.12 5.80 2.32
C TYR A 40 0.73 4.34 2.12
N ALA A 41 1.60 3.40 2.48
CA ALA A 41 1.37 1.97 2.27
C ALA A 41 0.14 1.48 3.06
N PHE A 42 0.00 1.90 4.31
CA PHE A 42 -1.15 1.50 5.14
C PHE A 42 -2.45 2.17 4.69
N LEU A 43 -2.42 3.44 4.26
CA LEU A 43 -3.63 4.08 3.73
C LEU A 43 -4.07 3.45 2.40
N ALA A 44 -3.12 3.10 1.51
CA ALA A 44 -3.43 2.36 0.28
C ALA A 44 -4.02 0.98 0.58
N ALA A 45 -3.48 0.26 1.57
CA ALA A 45 -4.04 -1.02 2.02
C ALA A 45 -5.48 -0.85 2.52
N ALA A 46 -5.75 0.16 3.35
CA ALA A 46 -7.09 0.43 3.86
C ALA A 46 -8.10 0.81 2.77
N LEU A 47 -7.66 1.52 1.73
CA LEU A 47 -8.49 1.83 0.56
C LEU A 47 -8.82 0.56 -0.24
N LEU A 48 -7.85 -0.33 -0.45
CA LEU A 48 -8.10 -1.61 -1.10
C LEU A 48 -9.05 -2.49 -0.27
N ASP A 49 -8.90 -2.51 1.06
CA ASP A 49 -9.80 -3.25 1.96
C ASP A 49 -11.24 -2.71 1.85
N ALA A 50 -11.41 -1.39 1.76
CA ALA A 50 -12.70 -0.76 1.55
C ALA A 50 -13.28 -1.07 0.16
N PHE A 51 -12.45 -1.12 -0.88
CA PHE A 51 -12.87 -1.56 -2.20
C PHE A 51 -13.37 -3.00 -2.17
N GLU A 52 -12.66 -3.95 -1.57
CA GLU A 52 -13.09 -5.34 -1.48
C GLU A 52 -14.38 -5.50 -0.68
N ALA A 53 -14.54 -4.76 0.42
CA ALA A 53 -15.73 -4.84 1.27
C ALA A 53 -17.00 -4.23 0.63
N THR A 54 -16.84 -3.27 -0.27
CA THR A 54 -17.96 -2.45 -0.79
C THR A 54 -18.17 -2.55 -2.29
N SER A 55 -17.16 -2.99 -3.04
CA SER A 55 -17.07 -2.94 -4.51
C SER A 55 -17.24 -1.54 -5.09
N ARG A 56 -17.01 -0.47 -4.31
CA ARG A 56 -17.10 0.92 -4.77
C ARG A 56 -15.79 1.36 -5.41
N GLY A 57 -15.80 1.54 -6.73
CA GLY A 57 -14.61 1.87 -7.53
C GLY A 57 -13.81 3.09 -7.05
N VAL A 58 -14.47 4.07 -6.40
CA VAL A 58 -13.80 5.26 -5.84
C VAL A 58 -12.66 4.91 -4.87
N TYR A 59 -12.75 3.80 -4.15
CA TYR A 59 -11.69 3.37 -3.24
C TYR A 59 -10.49 2.78 -4.00
N LEU A 60 -10.75 2.02 -5.07
CA LEU A 60 -9.70 1.50 -5.95
C LEU A 60 -8.98 2.65 -6.67
N ASP A 61 -9.73 3.59 -7.24
CA ASP A 61 -9.16 4.77 -7.91
C ASP A 61 -8.23 5.55 -6.98
N LYS A 62 -8.66 5.75 -5.73
CA LYS A 62 -7.83 6.41 -4.71
C LYS A 62 -6.62 5.58 -4.28
N ALA A 63 -6.74 4.26 -4.22
CA ALA A 63 -5.59 3.39 -3.95
C ALA A 63 -4.55 3.46 -5.07
N CYS A 64 -4.98 3.50 -6.34
CA CYS A 64 -4.10 3.70 -7.49
C CYS A 64 -3.39 5.06 -7.43
N GLU A 65 -4.15 6.14 -7.22
CA GLU A 65 -3.62 7.51 -7.08
C GLU A 65 -2.57 7.61 -5.96
N LEU A 66 -2.91 7.11 -4.77
CA LEU A 66 -2.03 7.18 -3.61
C LEU A 66 -0.76 6.34 -3.81
N THR A 67 -0.89 5.16 -4.41
CA THR A 67 0.24 4.29 -4.77
C THR A 67 1.16 4.95 -5.79
N GLY A 68 0.61 5.65 -6.79
CA GLY A 68 1.40 6.42 -7.75
C GLY A 68 2.24 7.50 -7.08
N VAL A 69 1.63 8.28 -6.17
CA VAL A 69 2.36 9.28 -5.38
C VAL A 69 3.41 8.63 -4.48
N MET A 70 3.10 7.47 -3.88
CA MET A 70 4.05 6.72 -3.06
C MET A 70 5.29 6.33 -3.87
N LEU A 71 5.10 5.78 -5.08
CA LEU A 71 6.21 5.44 -5.96
C LEU A 71 7.04 6.68 -6.32
N GLU A 72 6.40 7.80 -6.70
CA GLU A 72 7.13 9.03 -7.01
C GLU A 72 7.99 9.57 -5.86
N GLN A 73 7.56 9.37 -4.62
CA GLN A 73 8.20 9.92 -3.43
C GLN A 73 9.29 9.00 -2.86
N PHE A 74 9.02 7.71 -2.84
CA PHE A 74 9.77 6.75 -2.04
C PHE A 74 10.54 5.73 -2.87
N TRP A 75 10.18 5.49 -4.13
CA TRP A 75 10.81 4.47 -4.94
C TRP A 75 12.31 4.72 -5.15
N ASP A 76 13.10 3.67 -5.07
CA ASP A 76 14.50 3.66 -5.49
C ASP A 76 14.61 3.11 -6.92
N PRO A 77 14.78 3.96 -7.95
CA PRO A 77 14.86 3.50 -9.33
C PRO A 77 16.14 2.72 -9.67
N GLN A 78 17.16 2.73 -8.79
CA GLN A 78 18.43 2.03 -9.05
C GLN A 78 18.40 0.57 -8.62
N VAL A 79 17.71 0.28 -7.51
CA VAL A 79 17.75 -1.03 -6.85
C VAL A 79 16.36 -1.63 -6.66
N GLY A 80 15.31 -0.81 -6.67
CA GLY A 80 13.96 -1.19 -6.27
C GLY A 80 13.71 -1.07 -4.77
N GLY A 81 12.45 -1.29 -4.40
CA GLY A 81 11.93 -1.02 -3.06
C GLY A 81 11.82 0.47 -2.76
N CYS A 82 11.16 0.78 -1.65
CA CYS A 82 10.91 2.15 -1.21
C CYS A 82 11.80 2.54 -0.02
N PHE A 83 12.34 3.76 -0.10
CA PHE A 83 12.91 4.47 1.05
C PHE A 83 11.83 4.84 2.06
N PHE A 84 12.21 4.90 3.34
CA PHE A 84 11.29 5.26 4.42
C PHE A 84 10.86 6.73 4.38
N THR A 85 11.79 7.65 4.10
CA THR A 85 11.51 9.09 3.94
C THR A 85 11.30 9.43 2.48
N GLY A 86 10.49 10.44 2.16
CA GLY A 86 10.24 10.89 0.79
C GLY A 86 11.36 11.78 0.26
N LYS A 87 11.35 12.07 -1.05
CA LYS A 87 12.28 13.03 -1.66
C LYS A 87 12.02 14.48 -1.21
N ASP A 88 10.80 14.77 -0.77
CA ASP A 88 10.36 16.08 -0.28
C ASP A 88 10.63 16.27 1.23
N HIS A 89 11.23 15.29 1.92
CA HIS A 89 11.75 15.48 3.29
C HIS A 89 13.07 16.25 3.27
N GLU A 90 13.55 16.67 4.45
CA GLU A 90 14.89 17.24 4.61
C GLU A 90 15.95 16.34 3.94
N THR A 91 16.92 16.95 3.27
CA THR A 91 18.00 16.23 2.60
C THR A 91 18.82 15.44 3.63
N LEU A 92 18.56 14.13 3.71
CA LEU A 92 19.32 13.22 4.57
C LEU A 92 20.59 12.74 3.86
N ILE A 93 21.66 12.54 4.65
CA ILE A 93 22.91 11.94 4.17
C ILE A 93 22.66 10.52 3.64
N HIS A 94 21.72 9.79 4.25
CA HIS A 94 21.35 8.44 3.85
C HIS A 94 19.85 8.19 4.09
N ARG A 95 19.12 7.77 3.06
CA ARG A 95 17.72 7.32 3.17
C ARG A 95 17.70 5.82 3.41
N MET A 96 17.02 5.38 4.46
CA MET A 96 16.94 3.95 4.80
C MET A 96 15.84 3.24 4.02
N LYS A 97 16.11 1.99 3.63
CA LYS A 97 15.11 1.00 3.18
C LYS A 97 15.01 -0.09 4.23
N SER A 98 13.80 -0.41 4.68
CA SER A 98 13.56 -1.50 5.62
C SER A 98 12.43 -2.38 5.11
N GLY A 99 12.69 -3.69 5.08
CA GLY A 99 11.66 -4.72 4.96
C GLY A 99 11.45 -5.44 6.29
N MET A 100 12.02 -4.93 7.38
CA MET A 100 11.97 -5.56 8.70
C MET A 100 10.73 -5.08 9.46
N ASP A 101 9.93 -6.04 9.89
CA ASP A 101 8.78 -5.81 10.73
C ASP A 101 9.22 -5.44 12.15
N SER A 102 8.44 -4.58 12.80
CA SER A 102 8.63 -4.19 14.19
C SER A 102 7.32 -4.39 14.95
N ALA A 103 6.82 -3.37 15.66
CA ALA A 103 5.48 -3.39 16.24
C ALA A 103 4.36 -3.50 15.18
N ILE A 104 4.67 -3.11 13.94
CA ILE A 104 3.80 -3.19 12.77
C ILE A 104 4.58 -3.75 11.57
N PRO A 105 3.90 -4.27 10.53
CA PRO A 105 4.52 -4.62 9.27
C PRO A 105 5.34 -3.48 8.67
N SER A 106 6.45 -3.81 8.01
CA SER A 106 7.23 -2.81 7.27
C SER A 106 6.43 -2.21 6.11
N GLY A 107 6.58 -0.89 5.86
CA GLY A 107 5.92 -0.24 4.74
C GLY A 107 6.25 -0.87 3.37
N ASN A 108 7.47 -1.42 3.20
CA ASN A 108 7.80 -2.16 1.99
C ASN A 108 7.00 -3.47 1.86
N ALA A 109 6.81 -4.23 2.93
CA ALA A 109 6.00 -5.46 2.88
C ALA A 109 4.54 -5.16 2.55
N VAL A 110 3.97 -4.13 3.17
CA VAL A 110 2.61 -3.68 2.89
C VAL A 110 2.48 -3.17 1.45
N ALA A 111 3.48 -2.42 0.96
CA ALA A 111 3.51 -1.96 -0.42
C ALA A 111 3.53 -3.12 -1.43
N VAL A 112 4.33 -4.17 -1.20
CA VAL A 112 4.32 -5.37 -2.07
C VAL A 112 2.94 -5.99 -2.14
N MET A 113 2.29 -6.19 -0.99
CA MET A 113 0.93 -6.74 -0.97
C MET A 113 -0.05 -5.84 -1.74
N ASN A 114 0.05 -4.51 -1.57
CA ASN A 114 -0.79 -3.56 -2.31
C ASN A 114 -0.54 -3.62 -3.82
N TYR A 115 0.73 -3.70 -4.26
CA TYR A 115 1.05 -3.84 -5.68
C TYR A 115 0.45 -5.12 -6.27
N LEU A 116 0.58 -6.25 -5.57
CA LEU A 116 0.00 -7.51 -6.02
C LEU A 116 -1.52 -7.42 -6.14
N ARG A 117 -2.20 -6.86 -5.12
CA ARG A 117 -3.65 -6.62 -5.15
C ARG A 117 -4.06 -5.70 -6.30
N LEU A 118 -3.34 -4.59 -6.50
CA LEU A 118 -3.60 -3.65 -7.58
C LEU A 118 -3.41 -4.28 -8.96
N PHE A 119 -2.37 -5.09 -9.16
CA PHE A 119 -2.20 -5.87 -10.39
C PHE A 119 -3.43 -6.74 -10.67
N PHE A 120 -3.93 -7.49 -9.68
CA PHE A 120 -5.11 -8.33 -9.88
C PHE A 120 -6.39 -7.52 -10.12
N PHE A 121 -6.55 -6.34 -9.52
CA PHE A 121 -7.75 -5.53 -9.75
C PHE A 121 -7.73 -4.71 -11.04
N THR A 122 -6.55 -4.36 -11.56
CA THR A 122 -6.42 -3.41 -12.67
C THR A 122 -5.83 -4.03 -13.93
N GLY A 123 -5.09 -5.13 -13.81
CA GLY A 123 -4.31 -5.72 -14.90
C GLY A 123 -3.06 -4.93 -15.29
N GLU A 124 -2.73 -3.85 -14.58
CA GLU A 124 -1.56 -3.01 -14.90
C GLU A 124 -0.27 -3.71 -14.47
N GLN A 125 0.53 -4.12 -15.46
CA GLN A 125 1.73 -4.93 -15.27
C GLN A 125 2.79 -4.24 -14.42
N ASP A 126 2.86 -2.91 -14.47
CA ASP A 126 3.80 -2.10 -13.67
C ASP A 126 3.73 -2.46 -12.18
N TYR A 127 2.54 -2.75 -11.63
CA TYR A 127 2.43 -3.13 -10.23
C TYR A 127 3.12 -4.48 -9.94
N MET A 128 2.96 -5.47 -10.81
CA MET A 128 3.65 -6.76 -10.66
C MET A 128 5.16 -6.56 -10.71
N ASP A 129 5.66 -5.73 -11.62
CA ASP A 129 7.09 -5.47 -11.77
C ASP A 129 7.67 -4.79 -10.51
N HIS A 130 6.94 -3.85 -9.89
CA HIS A 130 7.34 -3.25 -8.63
C HIS A 130 7.33 -4.25 -7.46
N ALA A 131 6.35 -5.17 -7.43
CA ALA A 131 6.29 -6.23 -6.43
C ALA A 131 7.50 -7.17 -6.54
N GLU A 132 7.79 -7.66 -7.74
CA GLU A 132 8.92 -8.56 -8.02
C GLU A 132 10.26 -7.93 -7.66
N GLN A 133 10.49 -6.68 -8.08
CA GLN A 133 11.71 -5.95 -7.76
C GLN A 133 11.87 -5.78 -6.24
N THR A 134 10.81 -5.40 -5.54
CA THR A 134 10.86 -5.21 -4.09
C THR A 134 11.11 -6.54 -3.35
N LEU A 135 10.46 -7.64 -3.76
CA LEU A 135 10.72 -8.97 -3.23
C LEU A 135 12.17 -9.40 -3.45
N GLY A 136 12.74 -9.08 -4.63
CA GLY A 136 14.14 -9.31 -4.95
C GLY A 136 15.10 -8.58 -4.00
N VAL A 137 14.82 -7.31 -3.69
CA VAL A 137 15.63 -6.50 -2.75
C VAL A 137 15.66 -7.12 -1.36
N PHE A 138 14.54 -7.64 -0.87
CA PHE A 138 14.44 -8.18 0.50
C PHE A 138 14.64 -9.69 0.60
N ARG A 139 14.96 -10.38 -0.51
CA ARG A 139 15.22 -11.84 -0.54
C ARG A 139 16.22 -12.27 0.52
N ALA A 140 17.40 -11.65 0.56
CA ALA A 140 18.43 -12.01 1.52
C ALA A 140 17.98 -11.77 2.97
N GLN A 141 17.18 -10.72 3.22
CA GLN A 141 16.66 -10.43 4.56
C GLN A 141 15.68 -11.53 5.01
N MET A 142 14.77 -11.97 4.13
CA MET A 142 13.84 -13.06 4.41
C MET A 142 14.58 -14.37 4.70
N ASP A 143 15.64 -14.68 3.93
CA ASP A 143 16.47 -15.87 4.13
C ASP A 143 17.17 -15.88 5.51
N HIS A 144 17.68 -14.74 5.96
CA HIS A 144 18.47 -14.65 7.20
C HIS A 144 17.63 -14.37 8.46
N ASN A 145 16.47 -13.71 8.33
CA ASN A 145 15.59 -13.37 9.44
C ASN A 145 14.11 -13.44 9.03
N ALA A 146 13.60 -14.66 8.92
CA ALA A 146 12.21 -14.91 8.58
C ALA A 146 11.22 -14.30 9.60
N TYR A 147 11.51 -14.40 10.91
CA TYR A 147 10.62 -13.87 11.95
C TYR A 147 10.46 -12.35 11.85
N GLY A 148 11.56 -11.63 11.59
CA GLY A 148 11.54 -10.18 11.37
C GLY A 148 11.03 -9.77 9.99
N SER A 149 10.61 -10.69 9.13
CA SER A 149 10.16 -10.42 7.76
C SER A 149 8.81 -11.10 7.46
N ALA A 150 8.00 -11.34 8.50
CA ALA A 150 6.78 -12.13 8.39
C ALA A 150 5.78 -11.55 7.37
N ALA A 151 5.55 -10.23 7.37
CA ALA A 151 4.66 -9.58 6.42
C ALA A 151 5.19 -9.67 4.99
N MET A 152 6.50 -9.54 4.80
CA MET A 152 7.12 -9.71 3.48
C MET A 152 6.99 -11.15 2.98
N LEU A 153 7.13 -12.13 3.88
CA LEU A 153 6.91 -13.54 3.57
C LEU A 153 5.45 -13.84 3.21
N CYS A 154 4.47 -13.19 3.86
CA CYS A 154 3.06 -13.28 3.45
C CYS A 154 2.84 -12.71 2.04
N ALA A 155 3.49 -11.59 1.72
CA ALA A 155 3.43 -11.03 0.36
C ALA A 155 4.11 -11.94 -0.68
N LEU A 156 5.24 -12.56 -0.32
CA LEU A 156 5.91 -13.57 -1.15
C LEU A 156 5.03 -14.81 -1.36
N ASP A 157 4.38 -15.31 -0.31
CA ASP A 157 3.45 -16.44 -0.40
C ASP A 157 2.30 -16.11 -1.35
N PHE A 158 1.69 -14.93 -1.22
CA PHE A 158 0.64 -14.47 -2.13
C PHE A 158 1.12 -14.41 -3.60
N TYR A 159 2.32 -13.87 -3.84
CA TYR A 159 2.93 -13.84 -5.17
C TYR A 159 3.15 -15.25 -5.75
N LEU A 160 3.67 -16.18 -4.95
CA LEU A 160 3.96 -17.55 -5.39
C LEU A 160 2.71 -18.41 -5.56
N ALA A 161 1.65 -18.15 -4.78
CA ALA A 161 0.40 -18.89 -4.82
C ALA A 161 -0.36 -18.72 -6.15
N LYS A 162 -0.05 -17.69 -6.95
CA LYS A 162 -0.73 -17.35 -8.22
C LYS A 162 -2.26 -17.36 -8.05
N PRO A 163 -2.82 -16.47 -7.22
CA PRO A 163 -4.23 -16.51 -6.87
C PRO A 163 -5.10 -16.41 -8.12
N LYS A 164 -6.19 -17.18 -8.12
CA LYS A 164 -7.18 -17.18 -9.19
C LYS A 164 -8.17 -16.06 -8.94
N GLU A 165 -8.36 -15.21 -9.94
CA GLU A 165 -9.40 -14.18 -9.91
C GLU A 165 -10.74 -14.78 -10.37
N ILE A 166 -11.80 -14.51 -9.62
CA ILE A 166 -13.18 -14.90 -9.95
C ILE A 166 -14.04 -13.64 -9.87
N VAL A 167 -14.57 -13.20 -11.01
CA VAL A 167 -15.45 -12.02 -11.10
C VAL A 167 -16.90 -12.47 -11.24
N LEU A 168 -17.75 -12.03 -10.32
CA LEU A 168 -19.20 -12.24 -10.37
C LEU A 168 -19.88 -10.95 -10.87
N LEU A 169 -20.57 -11.03 -12.01
CA LEU A 169 -21.28 -9.90 -12.61
C LEU A 169 -22.78 -10.03 -12.33
N GLY A 170 -23.34 -9.08 -11.57
CA GLY A 170 -24.75 -9.07 -11.23
C GLY A 170 -25.19 -7.88 -10.38
N VAL A 171 -26.48 -7.82 -10.09
CA VAL A 171 -27.03 -6.80 -9.18
C VAL A 171 -26.78 -7.27 -7.75
N ARG A 172 -26.14 -6.44 -6.91
CA ARG A 172 -25.77 -6.79 -5.53
C ARG A 172 -26.95 -7.20 -4.63
N THR A 173 -28.16 -6.78 -4.98
CA THR A 173 -29.40 -7.14 -4.26
C THR A 173 -30.06 -8.41 -4.79
N ASP A 174 -29.54 -9.02 -5.85
CA ASP A 174 -30.02 -10.28 -6.39
C ASP A 174 -29.66 -11.43 -5.41
N PRO A 175 -30.62 -12.23 -4.94
CA PRO A 175 -30.33 -13.40 -4.10
C PRO A 175 -29.36 -14.41 -4.74
N ALA A 176 -29.27 -14.45 -6.08
CA ALA A 176 -28.31 -15.30 -6.78
C ALA A 176 -26.86 -14.80 -6.71
N MET A 177 -26.63 -13.61 -6.15
CA MET A 177 -25.34 -12.93 -6.01
C MET A 177 -24.88 -12.82 -4.53
N GLN A 178 -25.59 -13.46 -3.59
CA GLN A 178 -25.24 -13.54 -2.16
C GLN A 178 -24.71 -14.93 -1.80
#